data_AF-A0A931ZS83-F1
#
_entry.id   AF-A0A931ZS83-F1
#
_cell.length_a   1.000
_cell.length_b   1.000
_cell.length_c   1.000
_cell.angle_alpha   90.00
_cell.angle_beta   90.00
_cell.angle_gamma   90.00
#
_symmetry.space_group_name_H-M   'P 1'
#
loop_
_entity.id
_entity.type
_entity.pdbx_description
1 polymer ?
#
loop_
_entity_poly.entity_id
_entity_poly.type
_entity_poly.pdbx_seq_one_letter_code
_entity_poly.pdbx_strand_id
1 'polypeptide(L)'
;MKDWSVLKKEMLKDSEFKKLYEESQPEFEIAKAIIRARIKNKITQKELAKKMNTTQSVISRVEQGNTSPSISLLKRLAAALDVTLQVQFK
;
A
#
# COMPACT_ATOMS: atom_id res chain seq x y z
N MET A 1 -7.04 24.93 -8.18
CA MET A 1 -7.21 23.65 -7.45
C MET A 1 -6.30 23.72 -6.23
N LYS A 2 -6.79 23.46 -5.00
CA LYS A 2 -5.92 23.52 -3.80
C LYS A 2 -4.87 22.41 -3.87
N ASP A 3 -3.63 22.72 -3.50
CA ASP A 3 -2.56 21.72 -3.37
C ASP A 3 -2.92 20.67 -2.30
N TRP A 4 -2.58 19.40 -2.53
CA TRP A 4 -2.92 18.32 -1.62
C TRP A 4 -2.37 18.54 -0.20
N SER A 5 -1.17 19.12 -0.08
CA SER A 5 -0.58 19.39 1.23
C SER A 5 -1.37 20.42 2.02
N VAL A 6 -1.95 21.41 1.34
CA VAL A 6 -2.79 22.46 1.93
C VAL A 6 -4.15 21.88 2.30
N LEU A 7 -4.79 21.15 1.38
CA LEU A 7 -6.08 20.50 1.64
C LEU A 7 -6.00 19.51 2.81
N LYS A 8 -4.96 18.66 2.84
CA LYS A 8 -4.74 17.72 3.93
C LYS A 8 -4.62 18.42 5.29
N LYS A 9 -3.87 19.53 5.37
CA LYS A 9 -3.74 20.31 6.62
C LYS A 9 -5.08 20.85 7.10
N GLU A 10 -5.95 21.29 6.18
CA GLU A 10 -7.29 21.75 6.53
C GLU A 10 -8.17 20.58 7.02
N MET A 11 -8.18 19.45 6.32
CA MET A 11 -8.98 18.28 6.69
C MET A 11 -8.55 17.66 8.02
N LEU A 12 -7.25 17.66 8.35
CA LEU A 12 -6.74 17.16 9.63
C LEU A 12 -7.15 18.00 10.85
N LYS A 13 -7.79 19.16 10.66
CA LYS A 13 -8.39 19.93 11.76
C LYS A 13 -9.69 19.30 12.24
N ASP A 14 -10.37 18.55 11.38
CA ASP A 14 -11.53 17.77 11.77
C ASP A 14 -11.08 16.52 12.54
N SER A 15 -11.60 16.35 13.75
CA SER A 15 -11.18 15.29 14.66
C SER A 15 -11.56 13.89 14.19
N GLU A 16 -12.71 13.75 13.51
CA GLU A 16 -13.16 12.46 12.97
C GLU A 16 -12.28 12.05 11.79
N PHE A 17 -12.04 12.99 10.86
CA PHE A 17 -11.15 12.77 9.73
C PHE A 17 -9.73 12.46 10.19
N LYS A 18 -9.19 13.22 11.17
CA LYS A 18 -7.86 12.98 11.71
C LYS A 18 -7.73 11.56 12.28
N LYS A 19 -8.71 11.12 13.08
CA LYS A 19 -8.71 9.77 13.66
C LYS A 19 -8.71 8.69 12.57
N LEU A 20 -9.62 8.78 11.59
CA LEU A 20 -9.68 7.83 10.47
C LEU A 20 -8.40 7.83 9.62
N TYR A 21 -7.80 9.03 9.43
CA TYR A 21 -6.54 9.17 8.71
C TYR A 21 -5.35 8.53 9.44
N GLU A 22 -5.31 8.67 10.77
CA GLU A 22 -4.29 8.06 11.62
C GLU A 22 -4.45 6.53 11.68
N GLU A 23 -5.68 6.04 11.84
CA GLU A 23 -6.00 4.61 11.86
C GLU A 23 -5.66 3.89 10.55
N SER A 24 -5.74 4.58 9.41
CA SER A 24 -5.40 4.04 8.08
C SER A 24 -3.92 4.18 7.69
N GLN A 25 -3.08 4.80 8.52
CA GLN A 25 -1.64 4.94 8.23
C GLN A 25 -0.94 3.61 7.97
N PRO A 26 -1.17 2.53 8.75
CA PRO A 26 -0.51 1.25 8.52
C PRO A 26 -0.77 0.70 7.11
N GLU A 27 -2.00 0.74 6.63
CA GLU A 27 -2.40 0.28 5.29
C GLU A 27 -1.69 1.09 4.20
N PHE A 28 -1.60 2.42 4.36
CA PHE A 28 -0.86 3.27 3.43
C PHE A 28 0.64 2.97 3.41
N GLU A 29 1.25 2.71 4.57
CA GLU A 29 2.67 2.37 4.63
C GLU A 29 2.97 1.00 4.01
N ILE A 30 2.10 0.02 4.21
CA ILE A 30 2.18 -1.29 3.53
C ILE A 30 2.09 -1.09 2.01
N ALA A 31 1.09 -0.35 1.54
CA ALA A 31 0.89 -0.07 0.12
C ALA A 31 2.13 0.60 -0.52
N LYS A 32 2.69 1.62 0.14
CA LYS A 32 3.92 2.29 -0.30
C LYS A 32 5.12 1.33 -0.34
N ALA A 33 5.26 0.45 0.65
CA ALA A 33 6.34 -0.53 0.69
C ALA A 33 6.26 -1.49 -0.51
N ILE A 34 5.05 -1.97 -0.84
CA ILE A 34 4.80 -2.84 -2.00
C ILE A 34 5.11 -2.11 -3.31
N ILE A 35 4.64 -0.87 -3.48
CA ILE A 35 4.92 -0.06 -4.68
C ILE A 35 6.43 0.13 -4.85
N ARG A 36 7.14 0.49 -3.78
CA ARG A 36 8.61 0.69 -3.80
C ARG A 36 9.33 -0.60 -4.20
N ALA A 37 8.97 -1.73 -3.61
CA ALA A 37 9.55 -3.02 -3.95
C ALA A 37 9.28 -3.40 -5.42
N ARG A 38 8.06 -3.14 -5.92
CA ARG A 38 7.69 -3.37 -7.33
C ARG A 38 8.51 -2.51 -8.29
N ILE A 39 8.64 -1.22 -8.01
CA ILE A 39 9.44 -0.29 -8.83
C ILE A 39 10.92 -0.67 -8.81
N LYS A 40 11.47 -1.06 -7.66
CA LYS A 40 12.86 -1.55 -7.53
C LYS A 40 13.11 -2.79 -8.39
N ASN A 41 12.12 -3.68 -8.48
CA ASN A 41 12.13 -4.85 -9.36
C ASN A 41 11.87 -4.52 -10.84
N LYS A 42 11.58 -3.26 -11.19
CA LYS A 42 11.29 -2.80 -12.57
C LYS A 42 10.14 -3.56 -13.25
N ILE A 43 9.14 -3.99 -12.49
CA ILE A 43 7.95 -4.67 -13.03
C ILE A 43 6.69 -3.81 -12.92
N THR A 44 5.76 -4.02 -13.84
CA THR A 44 4.42 -3.43 -13.85
C THR A 44 3.48 -4.15 -12.89
N GLN A 45 2.35 -3.52 -12.54
CA GLN A 45 1.29 -4.19 -11.77
C GLN A 45 0.75 -5.44 -12.46
N LYS A 46 0.71 -5.44 -13.80
CA LYS A 46 0.26 -6.59 -14.61
C LYS A 46 1.24 -7.76 -14.52
N GLU A 47 2.54 -7.49 -14.51
CA GLU A 47 3.56 -8.53 -14.36
C GLU A 47 3.59 -9.09 -12.94
N LEU A 48 3.47 -8.24 -11.91
CA LEU A 48 3.31 -8.71 -10.54
C LEU A 48 2.07 -9.59 -10.39
N ALA A 49 0.94 -9.19 -10.99
CA ALA A 49 -0.28 -9.98 -10.98
C ALA A 49 -0.08 -11.37 -11.61
N LYS A 50 0.63 -11.46 -12.74
CA LYS A 50 1.01 -12.73 -13.37
C LYS A 50 1.85 -13.60 -12.43
N LYS A 51 2.90 -13.04 -11.81
CA LYS A 51 3.73 -13.76 -10.83
C LYS A 51 2.95 -14.28 -9.63
N MET A 52 1.93 -13.53 -9.22
CA MET A 52 1.05 -13.88 -8.10
C MET A 52 -0.15 -14.75 -8.49
N ASN A 53 -0.29 -15.13 -9.76
CA ASN A 53 -1.49 -15.81 -10.27
C ASN A 53 -2.79 -15.10 -9.83
N THR A 54 -2.86 -13.79 -10.08
CA THR A 54 -4.01 -12.93 -9.74
C THR A 54 -4.24 -11.88 -10.84
N THR A 55 -5.17 -10.95 -10.62
CA THR A 55 -5.48 -9.89 -11.59
C THR A 55 -4.76 -8.58 -11.27
N GLN A 56 -4.51 -7.76 -12.29
CA GLN A 56 -3.94 -6.42 -12.10
C GLN A 56 -4.84 -5.55 -11.22
N SER A 57 -6.17 -5.73 -11.27
CA SER A 57 -7.12 -5.04 -10.39
C SER A 57 -6.91 -5.38 -8.91
N VAL A 58 -6.58 -6.64 -8.57
CA VAL A 58 -6.24 -7.03 -7.20
C VAL A 58 -4.98 -6.32 -6.74
N ILE A 59 -3.92 -6.32 -7.56
CA ILE A 59 -2.66 -5.62 -7.24
C ILE A 59 -2.90 -4.11 -7.07
N SER A 60 -3.72 -3.52 -7.95
CA SER A 60 -4.06 -2.10 -7.88
C SER A 60 -4.78 -1.74 -6.56
N ARG A 61 -5.72 -2.56 -6.10
CA ARG A 61 -6.40 -2.34 -4.80
C ARG A 61 -5.42 -2.42 -3.62
N VAL A 62 -4.48 -3.36 -3.67
CA VAL A 62 -3.43 -3.49 -2.64
C VAL A 62 -2.52 -2.25 -2.64
N GLU A 63 -2.09 -1.79 -3.82
CA GLU A 63 -1.22 -0.61 -3.94
C GLU A 63 -1.93 0.71 -3.64
N GLN A 64 -3.25 0.77 -3.68
CA GLN A 64 -4.02 1.95 -3.27
C GLN A 64 -4.20 2.06 -1.75
N GLY A 65 -3.91 1.00 -0.98
CA GLY A 65 -4.20 0.97 0.46
C GLY A 65 -5.68 0.79 0.79
N ASN A 66 -6.51 0.43 -0.20
CA ASN A 66 -7.96 0.25 -0.03
C ASN A 66 -8.33 -1.11 0.61
N THR A 67 -7.35 -1.83 1.12
CA THR A 67 -7.54 -3.15 1.72
C THR A 67 -6.54 -3.33 2.85
N SER A 68 -6.93 -4.07 3.89
CA SER A 68 -6.02 -4.55 4.91
C SER A 68 -5.53 -5.93 4.49
N PRO A 69 -4.33 -6.05 3.89
CA PRO A 69 -3.86 -7.32 3.37
C PRO A 69 -3.51 -8.26 4.51
N SER A 70 -3.92 -9.53 4.39
CA SER A 70 -3.51 -10.55 5.36
C SER A 70 -2.00 -10.80 5.30
N ILE A 71 -1.41 -11.26 6.41
CA ILE A 71 -0.01 -11.66 6.45
C ILE A 71 0.33 -12.71 5.38
N SER A 72 -0.61 -13.61 5.06
CA SER A 72 -0.44 -14.59 3.99
C SER A 72 -0.27 -13.93 2.62
N LEU A 73 -1.09 -12.92 2.31
CA LEU A 73 -0.94 -12.14 1.09
C LEU A 73 0.39 -11.40 1.04
N LEU A 74 0.82 -10.80 2.16
CA LEU A 74 2.11 -10.11 2.26
C LEU A 74 3.30 -11.06 2.01
N LYS A 75 3.25 -12.29 2.55
CA LYS A 75 4.27 -13.31 2.28
C LYS A 75 4.33 -13.68 0.79
N ARG A 76 3.17 -13.85 0.13
CA ARG A 76 3.11 -14.15 -1.31
C ARG A 76 3.62 -13.00 -2.17
N LEU A 77 3.30 -11.76 -1.80
CA LEU A 77 3.84 -10.56 -2.44
C LEU A 77 5.36 -10.50 -2.32
N ALA A 78 5.87 -10.73 -1.11
CA ALA A 78 7.31 -10.74 -0.84
C ALA A 78 8.04 -11.77 -1.71
N ALA A 79 7.51 -13.00 -1.80
CA ALA A 79 8.05 -14.03 -2.68
C ALA A 79 7.99 -13.64 -4.17
N ALA A 80 6.88 -13.07 -4.65
CA ALA A 80 6.75 -12.64 -6.04
C ALA A 80 7.68 -11.47 -6.43
N LEU A 81 8.06 -10.66 -5.43
CA LEU A 81 8.92 -9.50 -5.55
C LEU A 81 10.40 -9.80 -5.20
N ASP A 82 10.72 -11.04 -4.86
CA ASP A 82 12.07 -11.45 -4.42
C ASP A 82 12.61 -10.58 -3.26
N VAL A 83 11.76 -10.35 -2.26
CA VAL A 83 12.09 -9.59 -1.04
C VAL A 83 11.69 -10.37 0.21
N THR A 84 12.21 -9.93 1.37
CA THR A 84 11.83 -10.49 2.67
C THR A 84 10.78 -9.62 3.35
N LEU A 85 9.73 -10.26 3.90
CA LEU A 85 8.76 -9.58 4.76
C LEU A 85 9.36 -9.42 6.17
N GLN A 86 9.52 -8.17 6.61
CA GLN A 86 9.92 -7.83 7.98
C GLN A 86 8.81 -7.02 8.64
N VAL A 87 8.46 -7.36 9.88
CA VAL A 87 7.50 -6.62 10.71
C VAL A 87 8.25 -6.08 11.92
N GLN A 88 8.09 -4.79 12.20
CA GLN A 88 8.64 -4.13 13.38
C GLN A 88 7.58 -3.22 14.00
N PHE A 89 7.55 -3.17 15.33
CA PHE A 89 6.82 -2.15 16.07
C PHE A 89 7.72 -0.92 16.19
N LYS A 90 7.14 0.27 16.14
CA LYS A 90 7.82 1.54 16.35
C LYS A 90 7.24 2.23 17.57
#